data_AF-A0A344URJ6-F1
#
_entry.id   AF-A0A344URJ6-F1
#
_cell.length_a   1.000
_cell.length_b   1.000
_cell.length_c   1.000
_cell.angle_alpha   90.00
_cell.angle_beta   90.00
_cell.angle_gamma   90.00
#
_symmetry.space_group_name_H-M   'P 1'
#
loop_
_entity.id
_entity.type
_entity.pdbx_description
1 polymer ?
#
loop_
_entity_poly.entity_id
_entity_poly.type
_entity_poly.pdbx_seq_one_letter_code
_entity_poly.pdbx_strand_id
1 'polypeptide(L)'
;MRGLQHPVGPESPQTYWIRRGALLGVLVLIIVLLVWLLSTLLGNNTSETSGAPATPSDEASSVSVNPSWTDTAWGTPKPTPTPSASSPDPSSSSASGSPSSSTTASPSASTTPATAACSAGGAAVGLSAGSSSVKIGSAVAFTVSLTNSTKTDCTWDFAKLPVGVTVTSGSDRIWSSDDCAAWKPRGKTTVPAGKSYSYKMTWPGQRSTENSCKASTEQLGAGYYVANAEIQGGATKKFVMQLHQ
;
A
#
# COMPACT_ATOMS: atom_id res chain seq x y z
N MET A 1 -25.68 -29.84 9.83
CA MET A 1 -25.14 -29.51 8.48
C MET A 1 -24.46 -28.13 8.45
N ARG A 2 -23.48 -27.89 9.33
CA ARG A 2 -22.76 -26.59 9.45
C ARG A 2 -21.25 -26.81 9.41
N GLY A 3 -20.77 -27.43 8.32
CA GLY A 3 -19.36 -27.83 8.17
C GLY A 3 -18.75 -27.53 6.79
N LEU A 4 -19.45 -26.78 5.93
CA LEU A 4 -19.02 -26.54 4.54
C LEU A 4 -18.71 -25.07 4.21
N GLN A 5 -18.71 -24.17 5.20
CA GLN A 5 -18.56 -22.72 5.00
C GLN A 5 -17.28 -22.10 5.59
N HIS A 6 -16.38 -22.88 6.20
CA HIS A 6 -15.12 -22.35 6.73
C HIS A 6 -13.92 -23.19 6.27
N PRO A 7 -13.25 -22.80 5.16
CA PRO A 7 -11.96 -23.40 4.81
C PRO A 7 -10.90 -22.89 5.80
N VAL A 8 -10.32 -23.82 6.56
CA VAL A 8 -9.09 -23.58 7.33
C VAL A 8 -7.90 -24.01 6.47
N GLY A 9 -7.19 -23.04 5.92
CA GLY A 9 -5.96 -23.23 5.15
C GLY A 9 -5.23 -21.90 4.95
N PRO A 10 -3.89 -21.90 4.83
CA PRO A 10 -3.06 -20.68 4.80
C PRO A 10 -3.11 -19.86 3.49
N GLU A 11 -4.08 -20.13 2.61
CA GLU A 11 -4.23 -19.44 1.32
C GLU A 11 -5.27 -18.31 1.44
N SER A 12 -4.97 -17.15 0.83
CA SER A 12 -5.80 -15.95 0.95
C SER A 12 -7.26 -16.22 0.54
N PRO A 13 -8.26 -15.88 1.38
CA PRO A 13 -9.68 -16.16 1.13
C PRO A 13 -10.18 -15.67 -0.24
N GLN A 14 -9.57 -14.62 -0.77
CA GLN A 14 -9.93 -14.00 -2.05
C GLN A 14 -9.68 -14.93 -3.24
N THR A 15 -8.58 -15.71 -3.26
CA THR A 15 -8.26 -16.60 -4.39
C THR A 15 -9.26 -17.76 -4.51
N TYR A 16 -9.76 -18.24 -3.37
CA TYR A 16 -10.78 -19.28 -3.30
C TYR A 16 -12.13 -18.82 -3.86
N TRP A 17 -12.60 -17.63 -3.46
CA TRP A 17 -13.85 -17.07 -3.98
C TRP A 17 -13.75 -16.66 -5.45
N ILE A 18 -12.57 -16.23 -5.93
CA ILE A 18 -12.36 -15.92 -7.35
C ILE A 18 -12.41 -17.19 -8.21
N ARG A 19 -11.71 -18.27 -7.82
CA ARG A 19 -11.76 -19.54 -8.57
C ARG A 19 -13.14 -20.19 -8.53
N ARG A 20 -13.82 -20.16 -7.39
CA ARG A 20 -15.16 -20.75 -7.24
C ARG A 20 -16.24 -19.88 -7.89
N GLY A 21 -16.10 -18.56 -7.85
CA GLY A 21 -16.94 -17.62 -8.59
C GLY A 21 -16.78 -17.74 -10.10
N ALA A 22 -15.54 -17.93 -10.59
CA ALA A 22 -15.28 -18.19 -12.01
C ALA A 22 -15.94 -19.51 -12.48
N LEU A 23 -15.85 -20.58 -11.70
CA LEU A 23 -16.52 -21.85 -12.01
C LEU A 23 -18.05 -21.70 -12.06
N LEU A 24 -18.65 -20.97 -11.11
CA LEU A 24 -20.09 -20.70 -11.11
C LEU A 24 -20.50 -19.81 -12.30
N GLY A 25 -19.70 -18.80 -12.65
CA GLY A 25 -19.94 -17.96 -13.81
C GLY A 25 -19.92 -18.74 -15.13
N VAL A 26 -18.92 -19.61 -15.32
CA VAL A 26 -18.83 -20.50 -16.49
C VAL A 26 -20.02 -21.46 -16.54
N LEU A 27 -20.41 -22.05 -15.41
CA LEU A 27 -21.57 -22.94 -15.34
C LEU A 27 -22.86 -22.21 -15.75
N VAL A 28 -23.10 -21.00 -15.23
CA VAL A 28 -24.26 -20.19 -15.60
C VAL A 28 -24.25 -19.84 -17.09
N LEU A 29 -23.09 -19.48 -17.64
CA LEU A 29 -22.94 -19.16 -19.06
C LEU A 29 -23.26 -20.38 -19.94
N ILE A 30 -22.80 -21.58 -19.56
CA ILE A 30 -23.15 -22.83 -20.24
C ILE A 30 -24.67 -23.09 -20.16
N ILE A 31 -25.30 -22.88 -19.01
CA ILE A 31 -26.75 -23.05 -18.86
C ILE A 31 -27.51 -22.07 -19.75
N VAL A 32 -27.10 -20.80 -19.80
CA VAL A 32 -27.71 -19.79 -20.68
C VAL A 32 -27.55 -20.17 -22.15
N LEU A 33 -26.38 -20.65 -22.56
CA LEU A 33 -26.14 -21.13 -23.92
C LEU A 33 -27.00 -22.35 -24.25
N LEU A 34 -27.15 -23.30 -23.33
CA LEU A 34 -28.02 -24.46 -23.51
C LEU A 34 -29.50 -24.05 -23.61
N VAL A 35 -29.97 -23.14 -22.77
CA VAL A 35 -31.34 -22.62 -22.85
C VAL A 35 -31.57 -21.88 -24.16
N TRP A 36 -30.59 -21.08 -24.62
CA TRP A 36 -30.64 -20.41 -25.92
C TRP A 36 -30.70 -21.42 -27.07
N LEU A 37 -29.87 -22.46 -27.05
CA LEU A 37 -29.85 -23.54 -28.05
C LEU A 37 -31.14 -24.38 -28.03
N LEU A 38 -31.72 -24.64 -26.86
CA LEU A 38 -33.02 -25.32 -26.75
C LEU A 38 -34.15 -24.40 -27.24
N SER A 39 -34.05 -23.09 -27.02
CA SER A 39 -35.02 -22.12 -27.53
C SER A 39 -34.97 -22.00 -29.05
N THR A 40 -33.79 -22.16 -29.68
CA THR A 40 -33.68 -22.24 -31.15
C THR A 40 -34.17 -23.57 -31.72
N LEU A 41 -34.19 -24.65 -30.92
CA LEU A 41 -34.67 -25.97 -31.34
C LEU A 41 -36.19 -26.19 -31.09
N LEU A 42 -36.82 -25.44 -30.17
CA LEU A 42 -38.26 -25.54 -29.87
C LEU A 42 -39.09 -24.31 -30.31
N GLY A 43 -38.46 -23.23 -30.77
CA GLY A 43 -39.11 -21.99 -31.19
C GLY A 43 -39.28 -21.89 -32.71
N ASN A 44 -40.22 -22.65 -33.27
CA ASN A 44 -40.77 -22.38 -34.60
C ASN A 44 -42.01 -21.47 -34.49
N ASN A 45 -42.16 -20.57 -35.47
CA ASN A 45 -43.29 -19.69 -35.76
C ASN A 45 -43.34 -18.35 -34.99
N THR A 46 -42.90 -17.25 -35.62
CA THR A 46 -43.81 -16.26 -36.23
C THR A 46 -43.02 -15.21 -37.02
N SER A 47 -43.52 -15.03 -38.24
CA SER A 47 -43.13 -14.27 -39.42
C SER A 47 -42.41 -12.92 -39.31
N GLU A 48 -41.55 -12.76 -40.32
CA GLU A 48 -40.95 -11.56 -40.91
C GLU A 48 -41.85 -10.31 -40.97
N THR A 49 -41.24 -9.15 -40.72
CA THR A 49 -41.40 -8.00 -41.63
C THR A 49 -40.05 -7.34 -41.84
N SER A 50 -39.52 -7.52 -43.04
CA SER A 50 -38.32 -6.88 -43.55
C SER A 50 -38.66 -5.47 -44.04
N GLY A 51 -37.80 -4.51 -43.71
CA GLY A 51 -37.81 -3.15 -44.26
C GLY A 51 -36.41 -2.56 -44.20
N ALA A 52 -35.68 -2.64 -45.30
CA ALA A 52 -34.44 -1.91 -45.58
C ALA A 52 -34.77 -0.65 -46.42
N PRO A 53 -33.82 0.18 -46.90
CA PRO A 53 -32.52 0.65 -46.38
C PRO A 53 -32.41 2.20 -46.44
N ALA A 54 -31.33 2.80 -45.92
CA ALA A 54 -30.67 4.03 -46.42
C ALA A 54 -29.54 4.45 -45.45
N THR A 55 -28.28 4.12 -45.77
CA THR A 55 -27.19 4.99 -46.30
C THR A 55 -26.49 5.91 -45.29
N PRO A 56 -25.15 6.08 -45.43
CA PRO A 56 -24.24 6.53 -44.39
C PRO A 56 -24.08 8.06 -44.39
N SER A 57 -23.62 8.63 -43.27
CA SER A 57 -23.04 9.97 -43.27
C SER A 57 -22.00 10.10 -42.18
N ASP A 58 -20.92 10.72 -42.62
CA ASP A 58 -19.59 10.84 -42.06
C ASP A 58 -19.47 11.69 -40.79
N GLU A 59 -18.42 11.34 -40.03
CA GLU A 59 -17.38 12.24 -39.54
C GLU A 59 -17.79 13.60 -38.94
N ALA A 60 -17.75 13.68 -37.60
CA ALA A 60 -17.17 14.81 -36.89
C ALA A 60 -16.96 14.45 -35.41
N SER A 61 -15.71 14.34 -34.98
CA SER A 61 -15.36 14.44 -33.56
C SER A 61 -14.10 15.27 -33.45
N SER A 62 -14.31 16.55 -33.14
CA SER A 62 -13.26 17.50 -32.80
C SER A 62 -12.55 17.07 -31.51
N VAL A 63 -11.25 16.89 -31.60
CA VAL A 63 -10.32 16.85 -30.47
C VAL A 63 -9.55 18.17 -30.48
N SER A 64 -9.67 18.95 -29.41
CA SER A 64 -8.56 19.78 -28.94
C SER A 64 -8.84 20.22 -27.50
N VAL A 65 -8.13 19.59 -26.57
CA VAL A 65 -8.07 20.03 -25.16
C VAL A 65 -6.62 20.44 -24.94
N ASN A 66 -6.36 21.74 -24.79
CA ASN A 66 -5.06 22.26 -24.38
C ASN A 66 -5.26 23.13 -23.14
N PRO A 67 -4.85 22.69 -21.94
CA PRO A 67 -4.85 23.53 -20.75
C PRO A 67 -3.46 24.14 -20.53
N SER A 68 -3.33 25.46 -20.74
CA SER A 68 -2.17 26.23 -20.31
C SER A 68 -2.61 27.21 -19.23
N TRP A 69 -2.16 27.00 -17.99
CA TRP A 69 -2.40 27.88 -16.85
C TRP A 69 -1.07 28.30 -16.20
N THR A 70 -0.88 29.63 -16.15
CA THR A 70 -0.38 30.46 -15.03
C THR A 70 1.00 30.13 -14.43
N ASP A 71 2.03 30.98 -14.51
CA ASP A 71 2.19 32.35 -13.96
C ASP A 71 1.81 32.45 -12.47
N THR A 72 2.81 32.61 -11.58
CA THR A 72 2.80 33.54 -10.42
C THR A 72 4.04 33.32 -9.54
N ALA A 73 4.76 34.41 -9.29
CA ALA A 73 5.92 34.58 -8.42
C ALA A 73 5.53 34.86 -6.93
N TRP A 74 6.54 35.23 -6.11
CA TRP A 74 6.58 35.48 -4.65
C TRP A 74 6.85 34.24 -3.79
N GLY A 75 7.63 34.29 -2.71
CA GLY A 75 8.24 35.38 -1.96
C GLY A 75 8.75 34.81 -0.61
N THR A 76 9.72 35.49 -0.01
CA THR A 76 10.50 35.24 1.22
C THR A 76 9.77 34.62 2.42
N PRO A 77 10.49 33.99 3.37
CA PRO A 77 10.62 34.67 4.67
C PRO A 77 11.96 34.49 5.44
N LYS A 78 12.24 35.54 6.23
CA LYS A 78 13.23 35.70 7.32
C LYS A 78 12.79 34.94 8.59
N PRO A 79 13.72 34.57 9.47
CA PRO A 79 13.50 34.92 10.89
C PRO A 79 14.75 35.43 11.64
N THR A 80 14.49 36.39 12.52
CA THR A 80 15.32 36.84 13.66
C THR A 80 14.81 36.12 14.92
N PRO A 81 15.68 35.79 15.89
CA PRO A 81 15.50 36.38 17.22
C PRO A 81 16.81 36.72 17.95
N THR A 82 16.75 37.76 18.78
CA THR A 82 17.71 38.11 19.85
C THR A 82 16.87 38.63 21.04
N PRO A 83 17.45 38.82 22.23
CA PRO A 83 17.38 37.93 23.37
C PRO A 83 16.55 38.52 24.52
N SER A 84 16.30 37.79 25.61
CA SER A 84 16.31 38.41 26.93
C SER A 84 16.47 37.37 28.04
N ALA A 85 17.52 37.58 28.84
CA ALA A 85 17.75 36.97 30.13
C ALA A 85 16.78 37.52 31.18
N SER A 86 16.62 36.78 32.28
CA SER A 86 16.65 37.33 33.64
C SER A 86 16.70 36.21 34.68
N SER A 87 17.81 36.19 35.41
CA SER A 87 17.96 35.70 36.79
C SER A 87 17.01 36.47 37.74
N PRO A 88 16.69 36.03 38.97
CA PRO A 88 17.71 35.86 40.02
C PRO A 88 17.47 34.77 41.11
N ASP A 89 18.58 34.38 41.74
CA ASP A 89 18.71 33.88 43.12
C ASP A 89 18.29 34.95 44.15
N PRO A 90 17.84 34.61 45.40
CA PRO A 90 18.80 34.25 46.46
C PRO A 90 18.33 33.39 47.66
N SER A 91 19.32 32.70 48.26
CA SER A 91 19.63 32.57 49.70
C SER A 91 18.73 31.80 50.70
N SER A 92 19.32 30.71 51.21
CA SER A 92 19.58 30.35 52.63
C SER A 92 18.47 30.37 53.69
N SER A 93 18.21 29.21 54.32
CA SER A 93 18.38 29.00 55.78
C SER A 93 18.13 27.55 56.23
N SER A 94 18.96 27.09 57.18
CA SER A 94 18.99 25.79 57.84
C SER A 94 17.91 25.61 58.91
N ALA A 95 17.44 24.37 59.15
CA ALA A 95 17.44 23.71 60.47
C ALA A 95 16.65 22.37 60.48
N SER A 96 17.35 21.31 60.89
CA SER A 96 16.98 20.22 61.82
C SER A 96 15.52 19.75 61.96
N GLY A 97 15.31 18.45 61.70
CA GLY A 97 14.12 17.71 62.14
C GLY A 97 14.03 16.30 61.53
N SER A 98 14.55 15.30 62.25
CA SER A 98 14.35 13.86 61.99
C SER A 98 13.37 13.30 63.03
N PRO A 99 12.75 12.12 62.87
CA PRO A 99 12.09 11.56 61.69
C PRO A 99 10.60 11.32 62.00
N SER A 100 9.74 11.29 60.98
CA SER A 100 8.40 10.71 61.16
C SER A 100 7.93 10.02 59.89
N SER A 101 7.80 8.71 60.06
CA SER A 101 7.13 7.74 59.22
C SER A 101 5.81 8.28 58.71
N SER A 102 5.73 8.56 57.42
CA SER A 102 4.46 8.54 56.69
C SER A 102 4.74 8.27 55.22
N THR A 103 4.04 7.26 54.72
CA THR A 103 3.98 6.75 53.36
C THR A 103 4.24 7.78 52.26
N THR A 104 5.46 7.77 51.70
CA THR A 104 5.76 8.41 50.41
C THR A 104 4.92 7.73 49.34
N ALA A 105 3.90 8.46 48.88
CA ALA A 105 3.25 8.18 47.62
C ALA A 105 4.34 8.19 46.53
N SER A 106 4.59 7.02 45.96
CA SER A 106 5.35 6.85 44.73
C SER A 106 4.87 7.88 43.71
N PRO A 107 5.75 8.61 42.99
CA PRO A 107 5.32 9.50 41.94
C PRO A 107 4.51 8.66 40.96
N SER A 108 3.20 8.92 40.91
CA SER A 108 2.32 8.34 39.92
C SER A 108 2.95 8.67 38.57
N ALA A 109 3.49 7.65 37.90
CA ALA A 109 4.10 7.78 36.60
C ALA A 109 3.07 8.48 35.72
N SER A 110 3.33 9.75 35.41
CA SER A 110 2.50 10.53 34.49
C SER A 110 2.42 9.72 33.22
N THR A 111 1.28 9.07 33.02
CA THR A 111 1.06 8.16 31.91
C THR A 111 0.87 9.07 30.73
N THR A 112 1.97 9.44 30.07
CA THR A 112 1.92 10.11 28.77
C THR A 112 0.92 9.33 27.93
N PRO A 113 -0.16 9.95 27.41
CA PRO A 113 -1.17 9.23 26.66
C PRO A 113 -0.47 8.44 25.56
N ALA A 114 -0.52 7.12 25.64
CA ALA A 114 0.12 6.27 24.65
C ALA A 114 -0.56 6.57 23.31
N THR A 115 0.18 7.19 22.39
CA THR A 115 -0.32 7.47 21.04
C THR A 115 -0.87 6.17 20.43
N ALA A 116 -2.13 6.20 20.02
CA ALA A 116 -2.86 5.02 19.54
C ALA A 116 -2.08 4.29 18.43
N ALA A 117 -2.19 2.97 18.36
CA ALA A 117 -1.53 2.21 17.29
C ALA A 117 -2.20 2.48 15.94
N CYS A 118 -1.40 2.62 14.87
CA CYS A 118 -1.94 2.66 13.52
C CYS A 118 -2.63 1.33 13.18
N SER A 119 -3.74 1.40 12.44
CA SER A 119 -4.48 0.22 11.97
C SER A 119 -4.48 0.17 10.45
N ALA A 120 -4.60 -1.04 9.90
CA ALA A 120 -4.60 -1.25 8.45
C ALA A 120 -5.71 -0.45 7.72
N GLY A 121 -6.89 -0.30 8.34
CA GLY A 121 -8.01 0.45 7.76
C GLY A 121 -7.86 1.98 7.82
N GLY A 122 -7.03 2.50 8.73
CA GLY A 122 -6.72 3.93 8.83
C GLY A 122 -5.44 4.34 8.10
N ALA A 123 -4.78 3.39 7.44
CA ALA A 123 -3.48 3.58 6.83
C ALA A 123 -3.54 3.40 5.31
N ALA A 124 -2.77 4.22 4.60
CA ALA A 124 -2.52 4.04 3.17
C ALA A 124 -1.03 3.82 2.92
N VAL A 125 -0.73 3.03 1.89
CA VAL A 125 0.64 2.84 1.40
C VAL A 125 0.82 3.57 0.08
N GLY A 126 2.01 4.08 -0.17
CA GLY A 126 2.48 4.57 -1.46
C GLY A 126 3.77 3.86 -1.85
N LEU A 127 4.00 3.73 -3.15
CA LEU A 127 5.19 3.12 -3.71
C LEU A 127 5.65 3.92 -4.92
N SER A 128 6.93 4.27 -4.94
CA SER A 128 7.57 4.97 -6.05
C SER A 128 9.02 4.54 -6.20
N ALA A 129 9.60 4.76 -7.36
CA ALA A 129 11.04 4.63 -7.61
C ALA A 129 11.53 5.85 -8.40
N GLY A 130 12.84 6.07 -8.41
CA GLY A 130 13.45 7.19 -9.15
C GLY A 130 13.24 7.10 -10.68
N SER A 131 13.12 5.89 -11.22
CA SER A 131 12.80 5.65 -12.63
C SER A 131 11.91 4.42 -12.79
N SER A 132 11.09 4.41 -13.85
CA SER A 132 10.35 3.23 -14.32
C SER A 132 11.08 2.47 -15.43
N SER A 133 12.21 2.99 -15.92
CA SER A 133 13.10 2.33 -16.88
C SER A 133 14.41 2.01 -16.16
N VAL A 134 14.77 0.73 -16.14
CA VAL A 134 15.88 0.19 -15.33
C VAL A 134 16.73 -0.73 -16.19
N LYS A 135 18.04 -0.54 -16.16
CA LYS A 135 18.97 -1.47 -16.83
C LYS A 135 19.02 -2.80 -16.09
N ILE A 136 18.97 -3.91 -16.81
CA ILE A 136 19.12 -5.27 -16.26
C ILE A 136 20.38 -5.35 -15.39
N GLY A 137 20.25 -5.96 -14.22
CA GLY A 137 21.32 -6.07 -13.22
C GLY A 137 21.54 -4.83 -12.35
N SER A 138 20.80 -3.75 -12.58
CA SER A 138 20.84 -2.56 -11.71
C SER A 138 19.90 -2.70 -10.52
N ALA A 139 20.33 -2.15 -9.38
CA ALA A 139 19.48 -2.07 -8.21
C ALA A 139 18.40 -0.97 -8.36
N VAL A 140 17.20 -1.24 -7.87
CA VAL A 140 16.07 -0.29 -7.85
C VAL A 140 15.80 0.12 -6.41
N ALA A 141 15.91 1.42 -6.14
CA ALA A 141 15.54 1.99 -4.85
C ALA A 141 14.06 2.39 -4.86
N PHE A 142 13.24 1.63 -4.16
CA PHE A 142 11.85 1.97 -3.89
C PHE A 142 11.76 2.92 -2.70
N THR A 143 10.93 3.94 -2.82
CA THR A 143 10.46 4.78 -1.71
C THR A 143 9.05 4.35 -1.36
N VAL A 144 8.90 3.77 -0.18
CA VAL A 144 7.62 3.36 0.38
C VAL A 144 7.15 4.46 1.33
N SER A 145 5.91 4.94 1.14
CA SER A 145 5.30 5.92 2.02
C SER A 145 4.13 5.30 2.79
N LEU A 146 4.06 5.58 4.08
CA LEU A 146 3.05 5.12 5.01
C LEU A 146 2.27 6.33 5.49
N THR A 147 1.02 6.44 5.06
CA THR A 147 0.17 7.60 5.34
C THR A 147 -0.83 7.25 6.43
N ASN A 148 -0.84 8.04 7.50
CA ASN A 148 -1.92 8.01 8.47
C ASN A 148 -3.11 8.81 7.91
N SER A 149 -4.17 8.11 7.52
CA SER A 149 -5.38 8.72 6.94
C SER A 149 -6.42 9.08 8.01
N THR A 150 -6.07 8.96 9.28
CA THR A 150 -6.93 9.33 10.41
C THR A 150 -6.70 10.78 10.84
N LYS A 151 -7.57 11.28 11.73
CA LYS A 151 -7.51 12.65 12.29
C LYS A 151 -6.65 12.75 13.56
N THR A 152 -6.05 11.64 13.99
CA THR A 152 -5.24 11.56 15.22
C THR A 152 -3.88 10.97 14.90
N ASP A 153 -2.86 11.40 15.60
CA ASP A 153 -1.53 10.79 15.50
C ASP A 153 -1.59 9.32 15.87
N CYS A 154 -0.84 8.48 15.15
CA CYS A 154 -0.77 7.06 15.45
C CYS A 154 0.68 6.56 15.46
N THR A 155 0.95 5.55 16.27
CA THR A 155 2.24 4.86 16.30
C THR A 155 2.18 3.67 15.36
N TRP A 156 3.01 3.69 14.31
CA TRP A 156 3.21 2.55 13.44
C TRP A 156 4.23 1.60 14.06
N ASP A 157 3.80 0.36 14.32
CA ASP A 157 4.66 -0.71 14.84
C ASP A 157 4.89 -1.74 13.73
N PHE A 158 6.10 -1.78 13.19
CA PHE A 158 6.44 -2.66 12.06
C PHE A 158 6.37 -4.16 12.40
N ALA A 159 6.37 -4.52 13.69
CA ALA A 159 6.16 -5.91 14.10
C ALA A 159 4.66 -6.29 14.11
N LYS A 160 3.77 -5.32 14.34
CA LYS A 160 2.31 -5.57 14.42
C LYS A 160 1.58 -5.27 13.12
N LEU A 161 2.07 -4.30 12.35
CA LEU A 161 1.53 -3.88 11.07
C LEU A 161 2.68 -3.86 10.03
N PRO A 162 3.17 -5.04 9.65
CA PRO A 162 4.30 -5.16 8.74
C PRO A 162 3.91 -4.68 7.33
N VAL A 163 4.92 -4.17 6.63
CA VAL A 163 4.80 -3.66 5.28
C VAL A 163 5.79 -4.42 4.41
N GLY A 164 5.27 -5.06 3.36
CA GLY A 164 6.04 -5.84 2.40
C GLY A 164 6.11 -5.16 1.05
N VAL A 165 7.18 -5.42 0.31
CA VAL A 165 7.29 -5.12 -1.12
C VAL A 165 7.63 -6.40 -1.87
N THR A 166 6.84 -6.71 -2.89
CA THR A 166 7.04 -7.88 -3.75
C THR A 166 7.13 -7.47 -5.21
N VAL A 167 8.19 -7.91 -5.89
CA VAL A 167 8.40 -7.70 -7.32
C VAL A 167 8.00 -8.97 -8.08
N THR A 168 7.21 -8.79 -9.13
CA THR A 168 6.64 -9.87 -9.95
C THR A 168 6.83 -9.58 -11.43
N SER A 169 6.85 -10.62 -12.25
CA SER A 169 6.74 -10.54 -13.72
C SER A 169 5.65 -11.51 -14.18
N GLY A 170 4.49 -11.00 -14.59
CA GLY A 170 3.31 -11.84 -14.79
C GLY A 170 2.91 -12.58 -13.50
N SER A 171 2.84 -13.92 -13.55
CA SER A 171 2.58 -14.78 -12.38
C SER A 171 3.84 -15.16 -11.60
N ASP A 172 5.01 -14.78 -12.09
CA ASP A 172 6.29 -15.19 -11.55
C ASP A 172 6.75 -14.24 -10.43
N ARG A 173 7.01 -14.80 -9.24
CA ARG A 173 7.54 -14.04 -8.10
C ARG A 173 9.04 -13.89 -8.28
N ILE A 174 9.49 -12.66 -8.49
CA ILE A 174 10.89 -12.34 -8.69
C ILE A 174 11.57 -12.14 -7.35
N TRP A 175 11.05 -11.21 -6.54
CA TRP A 175 11.68 -10.84 -5.28
C TRP A 175 10.65 -10.46 -4.23
N SER A 176 10.94 -10.73 -2.96
CA SER A 176 10.14 -10.26 -1.84
C SER A 176 11.01 -9.72 -0.70
N SER A 177 10.61 -8.58 -0.14
CA SER A 177 11.22 -8.05 1.08
C SER A 177 11.04 -8.97 2.28
N ASP A 178 10.04 -9.84 2.26
CA ASP A 178 9.77 -10.79 3.34
C ASP A 178 10.79 -11.92 3.41
N ASP A 179 11.50 -12.19 2.31
CA ASP A 179 12.55 -13.21 2.26
C ASP A 179 13.78 -12.85 3.12
N CYS A 180 13.84 -11.60 3.62
CA CYS A 180 14.83 -11.19 4.61
C CYS A 180 14.33 -10.12 5.59
N ALA A 181 14.39 -10.42 6.88
CA ALA A 181 14.07 -9.46 7.94
C ALA A 181 15.00 -8.23 7.97
N ALA A 182 16.16 -8.27 7.32
CA ALA A 182 17.09 -7.14 7.23
C ALA A 182 16.71 -6.13 6.14
N TRP A 183 15.89 -6.52 5.17
CA TRP A 183 15.42 -5.62 4.10
C TRP A 183 14.23 -4.77 4.51
N LYS A 184 13.60 -5.12 5.64
CA LYS A 184 12.41 -4.44 6.16
C LYS A 184 12.75 -3.43 7.25
N PRO A 185 11.97 -2.34 7.37
CA PRO A 185 12.06 -1.45 8.50
C PRO A 185 11.72 -2.19 9.80
N ARG A 186 12.31 -1.72 10.91
CA ARG A 186 12.11 -2.28 12.25
C ARG A 186 11.76 -1.18 13.23
N GLY A 187 11.21 -1.59 14.37
CA GLY A 187 10.88 -0.69 15.45
C GLY A 187 9.52 -0.02 15.27
N LYS A 188 9.40 1.18 15.82
CA LYS A 188 8.15 1.94 15.85
C LYS A 188 8.43 3.37 15.41
N THR A 189 7.45 3.97 14.75
CA THR A 189 7.52 5.38 14.34
C THR A 189 6.17 6.04 14.55
N THR A 190 6.16 7.30 14.98
CA THR A 190 4.93 8.07 15.13
C THR A 190 4.62 8.77 13.81
N VAL A 191 3.43 8.54 13.28
CA VAL A 191 2.92 9.16 12.05
C VAL A 191 1.80 10.12 12.41
N PRO A 192 2.02 11.44 12.29
CA PRO A 192 0.99 12.41 12.61
C PRO A 192 -0.26 12.28 11.75
N ALA A 193 -1.37 12.82 12.22
CA ALA A 193 -2.64 12.85 11.49
C ALA A 193 -2.47 13.44 10.09
N GLY A 194 -2.93 12.72 9.07
CA GLY A 194 -2.84 13.13 7.66
C GLY A 194 -1.42 13.22 7.10
N LYS A 195 -0.38 12.78 7.82
CA LYS A 195 1.02 12.82 7.37
C LYS A 195 1.52 11.46 6.93
N SER A 196 2.66 11.48 6.23
CA SER A 196 3.33 10.30 5.71
C SER A 196 4.70 10.10 6.36
N TYR A 197 5.02 8.87 6.72
CA TYR A 197 6.37 8.41 7.00
C TYR A 197 6.92 7.67 5.77
N SER A 198 8.10 8.04 5.30
CA SER A 198 8.69 7.38 4.12
C SER A 198 10.02 6.71 4.47
N TYR A 199 10.26 5.55 3.87
CA TYR A 199 11.53 4.84 3.97
C TYR A 199 11.93 4.26 2.62
N LYS A 200 13.23 4.00 2.46
CA LYS A 200 13.78 3.41 1.24
C LYS A 200 13.97 1.91 1.42
N MET A 201 13.68 1.17 0.36
CA MET A 201 13.92 -0.26 0.25
C MET A 201 14.55 -0.54 -1.11
N THR A 202 15.64 -1.29 -1.13
CA THR A 202 16.40 -1.53 -2.36
C THR A 202 16.20 -2.96 -2.81
N TRP A 203 15.70 -3.13 -4.03
CA TRP A 203 15.71 -4.41 -4.73
C TRP A 203 16.99 -4.50 -5.58
N PRO A 204 17.83 -5.54 -5.43
CA PRO A 204 19.09 -5.65 -6.17
C PRO A 204 18.94 -5.94 -7.68
N GLY A 205 17.72 -6.02 -8.22
CA GLY A 205 17.52 -6.41 -9.62
C GLY A 205 17.77 -7.90 -9.88
N GLN A 206 17.64 -8.73 -8.83
CA GLN A 206 17.85 -10.17 -8.85
C GLN A 206 16.70 -10.87 -8.13
N ARG A 207 16.52 -12.18 -8.38
CA ARG A 207 15.51 -12.95 -7.65
C ARG A 207 15.89 -13.08 -6.18
N SER A 208 14.94 -13.21 -5.27
CA SER A 208 15.23 -13.70 -3.92
C SER A 208 14.90 -15.18 -3.78
N THR A 209 15.63 -15.86 -2.90
CA THR A 209 15.25 -17.20 -2.45
C THR A 209 14.51 -17.10 -1.12
N GLU A 210 13.42 -17.84 -0.99
CA GLU A 210 12.54 -17.79 0.17
C GLU A 210 13.28 -18.05 1.47
N ASN A 211 13.09 -17.16 2.46
CA ASN A 211 13.70 -17.22 3.80
C ASN A 211 15.23 -17.32 3.84
N SER A 212 15.93 -16.97 2.76
CA SER A 212 17.39 -17.17 2.66
C SER A 212 18.22 -15.92 2.92
N CYS A 213 17.59 -14.73 2.91
CA CYS A 213 18.30 -13.44 2.84
C CYS A 213 19.31 -13.33 1.67
N LYS A 214 19.16 -14.15 0.62
CA LYS A 214 20.05 -14.18 -0.54
C LYS A 214 19.32 -13.81 -1.82
N ALA A 215 20.05 -13.09 -2.67
CA ALA A 215 19.67 -12.88 -4.05
C ALA A 215 20.24 -14.03 -4.90
N SER A 216 19.46 -14.48 -5.88
CA SER A 216 19.88 -15.45 -6.89
C SER A 216 20.94 -14.84 -7.80
N THR A 217 21.83 -15.69 -8.32
CA THR A 217 22.79 -15.32 -9.36
C THR A 217 22.18 -15.38 -10.76
N GLU A 218 20.95 -15.84 -10.90
CA GLU A 218 20.21 -15.86 -12.17
C GLU A 218 19.95 -14.43 -12.66
N GLN A 219 20.32 -14.17 -13.92
CA GLN A 219 20.08 -12.90 -14.56
C GLN A 219 18.63 -12.79 -15.02
N LEU A 220 17.98 -11.68 -14.68
CA LEU A 220 16.63 -11.38 -15.14
C LEU A 220 16.61 -10.98 -16.62
N GLY A 221 15.52 -11.32 -17.29
CA GLY A 221 15.26 -10.92 -18.67
C GLY A 221 14.84 -9.46 -18.80
N ALA A 222 14.84 -8.97 -20.04
CA ALA A 222 14.14 -7.72 -20.38
C ALA A 222 12.62 -7.96 -20.30
N GLY A 223 11.86 -6.94 -19.88
CA GLY A 223 10.41 -7.04 -19.79
C GLY A 223 9.80 -6.12 -18.75
N TYR A 224 8.51 -6.30 -18.49
CA TYR A 224 7.79 -5.54 -17.48
C TYR A 224 7.78 -6.26 -16.13
N TYR A 225 8.07 -5.49 -15.09
CA TYR A 225 8.11 -5.93 -13.71
C TYR A 225 7.19 -5.04 -12.88
N VAL A 226 6.46 -5.64 -11.95
CA VAL A 226 5.52 -4.93 -11.08
C VAL A 226 5.96 -5.11 -9.63
N ALA A 227 6.32 -4.01 -9.00
CA ALA A 227 6.51 -3.95 -7.56
C ALA A 227 5.17 -3.63 -6.89
N ASN A 228 4.81 -4.40 -5.88
CA ASN A 228 3.60 -4.22 -5.08
C ASN A 228 4.03 -3.94 -3.64
N ALA A 229 3.67 -2.78 -3.08
CA ALA A 229 3.81 -2.50 -1.66
C ALA A 229 2.49 -2.78 -0.97
N GLU A 230 2.53 -3.51 0.13
CA GLU A 230 1.35 -3.97 0.85
C GLU A 230 1.52 -3.76 2.36
N ILE A 231 0.47 -3.23 2.99
CA ILE A 231 0.30 -3.28 4.44
C ILE A 231 -0.52 -4.55 4.74
N GLN A 232 -0.04 -5.41 5.64
CA GLN A 232 -0.77 -6.63 5.98
C GLN A 232 -2.22 -6.33 6.42
N GLY A 233 -3.18 -6.91 5.70
CA GLY A 233 -4.61 -6.70 5.93
C GLY A 233 -5.14 -5.31 5.55
N GLY A 234 -4.37 -4.54 4.76
CA GLY A 234 -4.65 -3.15 4.42
C GLY A 234 -4.54 -2.82 2.94
N ALA A 235 -4.08 -1.60 2.67
CA ALA A 235 -3.94 -1.10 1.31
C ALA A 235 -2.73 -1.69 0.57
N THR A 236 -2.85 -1.80 -0.75
CA THR A 236 -1.77 -2.16 -1.67
C THR A 236 -1.57 -1.07 -2.71
N LYS A 237 -0.31 -0.81 -3.11
CA LYS A 237 0.03 0.03 -4.26
C LYS A 237 1.00 -0.66 -5.19
N LYS A 238 0.85 -0.36 -6.48
CA LYS A 238 1.65 -0.93 -7.57
C LYS A 238 2.56 0.13 -8.17
N PHE A 239 3.75 -0.29 -8.54
CA PHE A 239 4.68 0.46 -9.36
C PHE A 239 5.16 -0.44 -10.50
N VAL A 240 4.91 -0.04 -11.73
CA VAL A 240 5.33 -0.79 -12.92
C VAL A 240 6.65 -0.22 -13.41
N MET A 241 7.59 -1.10 -13.72
CA MET A 241 8.86 -0.75 -14.31
C MET A 241 9.19 -1.68 -15.47
N GLN A 242 10.06 -1.23 -16.36
CA GLN A 242 10.58 -2.00 -17.48
C GLN A 242 12.08 -2.21 -17.28
N LEU A 243 12.50 -3.47 -17.34
CA LEU A 243 13.90 -3.84 -17.40
C LEU A 243 14.33 -3.90 -18.87
N HIS A 244 15.41 -3.21 -19.19
CA HIS A 244 16.01 -3.15 -20.53
C HIS A 244 17.50 -3.46 -20.49
N GLN A 245 18.05 -3.82 -21.65
CA GLN A 245 19.49 -4.05 -21.82
C GLN A 245 20.29 -2.76 -21.62
#